data_AF-A0A9D0DG13-F1
#
_entry.id   AF-A0A9D0DG13-F1
#
_cell.length_a   1.000
_cell.length_b   1.000
_cell.length_c   1.000
_cell.angle_alpha   90.00
_cell.angle_beta   90.00
_cell.angle_gamma   90.00
#
_symmetry.space_group_name_H-M   'P 1'
#
loop_
_entity.id
_entity.type
_entity.pdbx_description
1 polymer ?
#
loop_
_entity_poly.entity_id
_entity_poly.type
_entity_poly.pdbx_seq_one_letter_code
_entity_poly.pdbx_strand_id
1 'polypeptide(L)'
;MATIIKRGPYQWQAKIRKKGHKSVSKTFDYRVDAEQWARDIEVEMDRGVYISRREAETTTLREAFDRYIDEHILKNLSHAHREVNRVRVIQERDWGDRFLSTIRA
;
A
#
# COMPACT_ATOMS: atom_id res chain seq x y z
N MET A 1 -5.73 -5.12 15.97
CA MET A 1 -7.18 -5.21 16.19
C MET A 1 -7.81 -3.89 15.81
N ALA A 2 -8.71 -3.95 14.83
CA ALA A 2 -9.45 -2.79 14.35
C ALA A 2 -10.45 -2.29 15.42
N THR A 3 -10.65 -0.98 15.47
CA THR A 3 -11.66 -0.35 16.31
C THR A 3 -12.83 0.12 15.44
N ILE A 4 -14.05 -0.31 15.77
CA ILE A 4 -15.27 0.16 15.12
C ILE A 4 -15.93 1.22 15.99
N ILE A 5 -16.13 2.42 15.44
CA ILE A 5 -16.64 3.59 16.16
C ILE A 5 -17.91 4.07 15.47
N LYS A 6 -19.00 4.20 16.21
CA LYS A 6 -20.22 4.85 15.72
C LYS A 6 -20.03 6.38 15.80
N ARG A 7 -20.12 7.07 14.66
CA ARG A 7 -19.99 8.54 14.57
C ARG A 7 -21.33 9.26 14.51
N GLY A 8 -22.38 8.59 14.03
CA GLY A 8 -23.70 9.17 13.84
C GLY A 8 -24.71 8.15 13.32
N PRO A 9 -25.95 8.57 13.00
CA PRO A 9 -26.90 7.75 12.27
C PRO A 9 -26.28 7.27 10.96
N TYR A 10 -26.35 5.95 10.70
CA TYR A 10 -25.76 5.34 9.50
C TYR A 10 -24.30 5.71 9.28
N GLN A 11 -23.51 5.86 10.35
CA GLN A 11 -22.10 6.21 10.22
C GLN A 11 -21.24 5.38 11.17
N TRP A 12 -20.65 4.34 10.61
CA TRP A 12 -19.76 3.40 11.29
C TRP A 12 -18.35 3.53 10.72
N GLN A 13 -17.41 3.98 11.54
CA GLN A 13 -16.02 4.11 11.14
C GLN A 13 -15.20 2.93 11.66
N ALA A 14 -14.54 2.22 10.75
CA ALA A 14 -13.48 1.28 11.08
C ALA A 14 -12.13 2.00 11.09
N LYS A 15 -11.34 1.80 12.15
CA LYS A 15 -9.96 2.29 12.29
C LYS A 15 -9.01 1.13 12.55
N ILE A 16 -7.97 1.02 11.74
CA ILE A 16 -6.96 -0.04 11.83
C ILE A 16 -5.62 0.60 12.16
N ARG A 17 -5.01 0.13 13.24
CA ARG A 17 -3.68 0.56 13.69
C ARG A 17 -2.82 -0.67 13.89
N LYS A 18 -1.78 -0.82 13.07
CA LYS A 18 -0.83 -1.92 13.14
C LYS A 18 0.60 -1.36 13.12
N LYS A 19 1.46 -1.88 14.00
CA LYS A 19 2.86 -1.47 14.06
C LYS A 19 3.52 -1.73 12.71
N GLY A 20 4.26 -0.75 12.18
CA GLY A 20 4.90 -0.84 10.87
C GLY A 20 4.02 -0.46 9.67
N HIS A 21 2.72 -0.20 9.87
CA HIS A 21 1.82 0.27 8.82
C HIS A 21 1.23 1.65 9.16
N LYS A 22 0.93 2.45 8.14
CA LYS A 22 0.17 3.70 8.32
C LYS A 22 -1.23 3.37 8.84
N SER A 23 -1.78 4.21 9.72
CA SER A 23 -3.14 4.01 10.23
C SER A 23 -4.16 4.21 9.12
N VAL A 24 -5.09 3.26 8.97
CA VAL A 24 -6.12 3.29 7.93
C VAL A 24 -7.48 3.45 8.59
N SER A 25 -8.34 4.26 8.01
CA SER A 25 -9.72 4.36 8.46
C SER A 25 -10.68 4.55 7.30
N LYS A 26 -11.85 3.93 7.39
CA LYS A 26 -12.94 4.09 6.43
C LYS A 26 -14.28 4.10 7.15
N THR A 27 -15.23 4.82 6.58
CA THR A 27 -16.58 4.99 7.13
C THR A 27 -17.60 4.27 6.24
N PHE A 28 -18.59 3.65 6.86
CA PHE A 28 -19.63 2.82 6.25
C PHE A 28 -20.99 3.15 6.84
N ASP A 29 -22.05 2.82 6.11
CA ASP A 29 -23.42 3.06 6.56
C ASP A 29 -23.89 2.00 7.55
N TYR A 30 -23.37 0.78 7.42
CA TYR A 30 -23.69 -0.36 8.27
C TYR A 30 -22.48 -0.84 9.08
N ARG A 31 -22.76 -1.28 10.31
CA ARG A 31 -21.73 -1.81 11.23
C ARG A 31 -21.07 -3.07 10.66
N VAL A 32 -21.87 -3.94 10.08
CA VAL A 32 -21.42 -5.24 9.54
C VAL A 32 -20.39 -5.03 8.43
N ASP A 33 -20.62 -4.06 7.54
CA ASP A 33 -19.68 -3.71 6.48
C ASP A 33 -18.37 -3.16 7.03
N ALA A 34 -18.44 -2.31 8.07
CA ALA A 34 -17.27 -1.78 8.74
C ALA A 34 -16.44 -2.90 9.40
N GLU A 35 -17.09 -3.87 10.04
CA GLU A 35 -16.45 -5.04 10.65
C GLU A 35 -15.84 -5.97 9.59
N GLN A 36 -16.54 -6.23 8.49
CA GLN A 36 -16.05 -7.08 7.41
C GLN A 36 -14.82 -6.45 6.75
N TRP A 37 -14.91 -5.19 6.34
CA TRP A 37 -13.78 -4.46 5.76
C TRP A 37 -12.59 -4.40 6.71
N ALA A 38 -12.83 -4.20 8.01
CA ALA A 38 -11.76 -4.18 8.99
C ALA A 38 -11.00 -5.52 9.05
N ARG A 39 -11.73 -6.64 9.05
CA ARG A 39 -11.13 -7.99 9.04
C ARG A 39 -10.34 -8.25 7.78
N ASP A 40 -10.88 -7.91 6.62
CA ASP A 40 -10.22 -8.15 5.33
C ASP A 40 -8.87 -7.41 5.27
N ILE A 41 -8.84 -6.14 5.68
CA ILE A 41 -7.62 -5.33 5.70
C ILE A 41 -6.62 -5.85 6.74
N GLU A 42 -7.06 -6.28 7.93
CA GLU A 42 -6.16 -6.90 8.91
C GLU A 42 -5.51 -8.17 8.35
N VAL A 43 -6.28 -9.01 7.66
CA VAL A 43 -5.77 -10.22 6.99
C VAL A 43 -4.77 -9.88 5.88
N GLU A 44 -5.05 -8.87 5.06
CA GLU A 44 -4.11 -8.39 4.03
C GLU A 44 -2.80 -7.87 4.66
N MET A 45 -2.91 -7.11 5.76
CA MET A 45 -1.75 -6.60 6.49
C MET A 45 -0.97 -7.73 7.17
N ASP A 46 -1.63 -8.78 7.66
CA ASP A 46 -0.99 -9.96 8.24
C ASP A 46 -0.23 -10.77 7.20
N ARG A 47 -0.79 -10.89 6.00
CA ARG A 47 -0.16 -11.56 4.86
C ARG A 47 0.93 -10.73 4.18
N GLY A 48 1.09 -9.45 4.55
CA GLY A 48 2.04 -8.53 3.93
C GLY A 48 1.66 -8.13 2.50
N VAL A 49 0.43 -8.41 2.06
CA VAL A 49 -0.09 -8.07 0.71
C VAL A 49 -0.92 -6.80 0.72
N TYR A 50 -1.07 -6.15 1.87
CA TYR A 50 -1.82 -4.91 1.98
C TYR A 50 -1.17 -3.80 1.15
N ILE A 51 -1.87 -3.37 0.10
CA ILE A 51 -1.50 -2.21 -0.72
C ILE A 51 -2.44 -1.07 -0.35
N SER A 52 -1.88 0.00 0.20
CA SER A 52 -2.66 1.22 0.43
C SER A 52 -3.07 1.81 -0.91
N ARG A 53 -4.37 1.82 -1.22
CA ARG A 53 -4.91 2.43 -2.44
C ARG A 53 -4.51 3.90 -2.59
N ARG A 54 -4.48 4.63 -1.47
CA ARG A 54 -4.01 6.03 -1.44
C ARG A 54 -2.53 6.13 -1.80
N GLU A 55 -1.72 5.18 -1.37
CA GLU A 55 -0.29 5.15 -1.72
C GLU A 55 -0.12 4.83 -3.21
N ALA A 56 -0.87 3.87 -3.74
CA ALA A 56 -0.85 3.58 -5.17
C ALA A 56 -1.30 4.77 -6.04
N GLU A 57 -2.21 5.61 -5.55
CA GLU A 57 -2.67 6.82 -6.23
C GLU A 57 -1.68 7.99 -6.16
N THR A 58 -0.82 8.04 -5.14
CA THR A 58 0.14 9.15 -4.95
C THR A 58 1.57 8.79 -5.32
N THR A 59 1.88 7.51 -5.47
CA THR A 59 3.24 7.01 -5.72
C THR A 59 3.36 6.62 -7.18
N THR A 60 4.38 7.17 -7.85
CA THR A 60 4.77 6.80 -9.20
C THR A 60 5.54 5.49 -9.22
N LEU A 61 5.57 4.84 -10.38
CA LEU A 61 6.35 3.62 -10.56
C LEU A 61 7.85 3.87 -10.34
N ARG A 62 8.35 5.04 -10.71
CA ARG A 62 9.72 5.50 -10.41
C ARG A 62 10.01 5.51 -8.92
N GLU A 63 9.18 6.19 -8.13
CA GLU A 63 9.34 6.28 -6.67
C GLU A 63 9.26 4.91 -5.99
N ALA A 64 8.41 4.02 -6.50
CA ALA A 64 8.30 2.65 -6.01
C ALA A 64 9.59 1.85 -6.27
N PHE A 65 10.19 2.02 -7.46
CA PHE A 65 11.45 1.40 -7.81
C PHE A 65 12.64 1.95 -7.03
N ASP A 66 12.67 3.26 -6.75
CA ASP A 66 13.71 3.85 -5.90
C ASP A 66 13.68 3.23 -4.50
N ARG A 67 12.49 3.09 -3.92
CA ARG A 67 12.32 2.40 -2.63
C ARG A 67 12.75 0.94 -2.70
N TYR A 68 12.41 0.22 -3.76
CA TYR A 68 12.80 -1.16 -3.95
C TYR A 68 14.33 -1.32 -4.07
N ILE A 69 15.00 -0.38 -4.73
CA ILE A 69 16.46 -0.34 -4.81
C ILE A 69 17.06 -0.24 -3.40
N ASP A 70 16.62 0.74 -2.62
CA ASP A 70 17.19 1.05 -1.30
C ASP A 70 16.86 -0.01 -0.24
N GLU A 71 15.62 -0.50 -0.24
CA GLU A 71 15.15 -1.42 0.78
C GLU A 71 15.48 -2.89 0.49
N HIS A 72 15.62 -3.26 -0.80
CA HIS A 72 15.78 -4.65 -1.18
C HIS A 72 17.06 -4.93 -1.97
N ILE A 73 17.30 -4.22 -3.08
CA ILE A 73 18.43 -4.54 -3.96
C ILE A 73 19.77 -4.27 -3.27
N LEU A 74 19.97 -3.08 -2.72
CA LEU A 74 21.23 -2.70 -2.07
C LEU A 74 21.51 -3.52 -0.81
N LYS A 75 20.47 -4.02 -0.14
CA LYS A 75 20.60 -4.74 1.14
C LYS A 75 20.74 -6.25 0.99
N ASN A 76 20.09 -6.85 0.00
CA ASN A 76 19.93 -8.30 -0.07
C ASN A 76 20.62 -8.96 -1.28
N LEU A 77 21.00 -8.20 -2.32
CA LEU A 77 21.55 -8.78 -3.55
C LEU A 77 23.06 -8.61 -3.66
N SER A 78 23.76 -9.73 -3.88
CA SER A 78 25.22 -9.77 -4.05
C SER A 78 25.72 -8.98 -5.28
N HIS A 79 24.89 -8.83 -6.32
CA HIS A 79 25.19 -8.07 -7.55
C HIS A 79 24.31 -6.82 -7.68
N ALA A 80 24.13 -6.08 -6.58
CA ALA A 80 23.21 -4.96 -6.49
C ALA A 80 23.34 -3.94 -7.64
N HIS A 81 24.57 -3.55 -8.01
CA HIS A 81 24.81 -2.54 -9.05
C HIS A 81 24.23 -2.91 -10.43
N ARG A 82 24.26 -4.20 -10.81
CA ARG A 82 23.70 -4.66 -12.10
C ARG A 82 22.17 -4.54 -12.10
N GLU A 83 21.53 -4.93 -11.00
CA GLU A 83 20.08 -4.88 -10.86
C GLU A 83 19.57 -3.44 -10.73
N VAL A 84 20.30 -2.56 -10.04
CA VAL A 84 20.00 -1.12 -10.02
C VAL A 84 19.99 -0.53 -11.43
N ASN A 85 20.99 -0.86 -12.26
CA ASN A 85 21.03 -0.37 -13.65
C ASN A 85 19.83 -0.86 -14.47
N ARG A 86 19.42 -2.13 -14.31
CA ARG A 86 18.23 -2.67 -15.00
C ARG A 86 16.96 -1.94 -14.59
N VAL A 87 16.80 -1.66 -13.30
CA VAL A 87 15.67 -0.90 -12.76
C VAL A 87 15.68 0.55 -13.29
N ARG A 88 16.85 1.20 -13.37
CA ARG A 88 16.95 2.56 -13.93
C ARG A 88 16.54 2.65 -15.39
N VAL A 89 16.97 1.71 -16.23
CA VAL A 89 16.53 1.64 -17.65
C VAL A 89 15.00 1.49 -17.75
N ILE A 90 14.41 0.79 -16.79
CA ILE A 90 12.97 0.62 -16.64
C ILE A 90 12.29 1.95 -16.26
N GLN A 91 12.84 2.67 -15.28
CA GLN A 91 12.33 3.95 -14.80
C GLN A 91 12.43 5.07 -15.85
N GLU A 92 13.42 5.02 -16.76
CA GLU A 92 13.62 6.03 -17.81
C GLU A 92 12.59 5.95 -18.96
N ARG A 93 11.78 4.89 -19.01
CA ARG A 93 10.71 4.75 -20.00
C ARG A 93 9.49 5.60 -19.64
N ASP A 94 8.62 5.86 -20.62
CA ASP A 94 7.39 6.68 -20.50
C ASP A 94 6.40 6.25 -19.40
N TRP A 95 6.60 5.08 -18.79
CA TRP A 95 5.77 4.57 -17.71
C TRP A 95 6.36 4.81 -16.32
N GLY A 96 7.62 5.23 -16.19
CA GLY A 96 8.23 5.52 -14.89
C GLY A 96 7.47 6.57 -14.10
N ASP A 97 6.96 7.60 -14.78
CA ASP A 97 6.24 8.71 -14.16
C ASP A 97 4.74 8.45 -13.99
N ARG A 98 4.25 7.25 -14.35
CA ARG A 98 2.86 6.87 -14.14
C ARG A 98 2.63 6.46 -12.69
N PHE A 99 1.49 6.87 -12.13
CA PHE A 99 1.05 6.42 -10.82
C PHE A 99 0.77 4.92 -10.82
N LEU A 100 1.14 4.23 -9.74
CA LEU A 100 0.93 2.79 -9.60
C LEU A 100 -0.54 2.38 -9.77
N SER A 101 -1.48 3.25 -9.37
CA SER A 101 -2.92 3.05 -9.54
C SER A 101 -3.38 2.92 -11.00
N THR A 102 -2.59 3.43 -11.95
CA THR A 102 -2.93 3.41 -13.38
C THR A 102 -2.45 2.15 -14.10
N ILE A 103 -1.61 1.34 -13.44
CA ILE A 103 -1.08 0.10 -14.00
C ILE A 103 -2.17 -0.97 -13.89
N ARG A 104 -2.69 -1.42 -15.03
CA ARG A 104 -3.65 -2.53 -15.11
C ARG A 104 -2.86 -3.83 -15.32
N ALA A 105 -3.20 -4.85 -14.55
CA ALA A 105 -2.72 -6.23 -14.74
C ALA A 105 -3.50 -6.93 -15.87
#